data_AF-A0A961FSL5-F1
#
_entry.id   AF-A0A961FSL5-F1
#
_cell.length_a   1.000
_cell.length_b   1.000
_cell.length_c   1.000
_cell.angle_alpha   90.00
_cell.angle_beta   90.00
_cell.angle_gamma   90.00
#
_symmetry.space_group_name_H-M   'P 1'
#
loop_
_entity.id
_entity.type
_entity.pdbx_description
1 polymer ?
#
loop_
_entity_poly.entity_id
_entity_poly.type
_entity_poly.pdbx_seq_one_letter_code
_entity_poly.pdbx_strand_id
1 'polypeptide(L)'
;MDETISGLSSAIYRDKVLRARQLSVAERLETGIELFEGAVGMMRDGIRHQFPAAGPEEVEEILRRRLKRLRQVEERGLFRAVN
;
A
#
# COMPACT_ATOMS: atom_id res chain seq x y z
N MET A 1 -11.79 -20.36 10.35
CA MET A 1 -10.82 -20.35 9.22
C MET A 1 -10.07 -21.66 9.30
N ASP A 2 -9.82 -22.28 8.15
CA ASP A 2 -9.12 -23.55 8.04
C ASP A 2 -7.74 -23.47 8.73
N GLU A 3 -7.44 -24.39 9.65
CA GLU A 3 -6.20 -24.37 10.47
C GLU A 3 -4.94 -24.38 9.59
N THR A 4 -5.01 -25.03 8.43
CA THR A 4 -3.94 -25.05 7.42
C THR A 4 -3.68 -23.66 6.81
N ILE A 5 -4.73 -22.91 6.50
CA ILE A 5 -4.62 -21.54 5.95
C ILE A 5 -3.99 -20.60 6.99
N SER A 6 -4.40 -20.73 8.26
CA SER A 6 -3.83 -19.93 9.35
C SER A 6 -2.33 -20.21 9.54
N GLY A 7 -1.93 -21.48 9.54
CA GLY A 7 -0.53 -21.88 9.66
C GLY A 7 0.34 -21.34 8.51
N LEU A 8 -0.16 -21.42 7.27
CA LEU A 8 0.54 -20.88 6.11
C LEU A 8 0.67 -19.35 6.17
N SER A 9 -0.39 -18.64 6.57
CA SER A 9 -0.37 -17.19 6.75
C SER A 9 0.71 -16.75 7.75
N SER A 10 0.79 -17.42 8.90
CA SER A 10 1.82 -17.15 9.91
C SER A 10 3.23 -17.42 9.41
N ALA A 11 3.44 -18.49 8.63
CA ALA A 11 4.74 -18.80 8.03
C ALA A 11 5.17 -17.71 7.03
N ILE A 12 4.26 -17.30 6.14
CA ILE A 12 4.50 -16.21 5.17
C ILE A 12 4.85 -14.90 5.91
N TYR A 13 4.11 -14.57 6.97
CA TYR A 13 4.37 -13.38 7.77
C TYR A 13 5.76 -13.42 8.41
N ARG A 14 6.12 -14.54 9.05
CA ARG A 14 7.43 -14.72 9.67
C ARG A 14 8.55 -14.55 8.65
N ASP A 15 8.43 -15.15 7.48
CA ASP A 15 9.47 -15.10 6.45
C ASP A 15 9.64 -13.66 5.90
N LYS A 16 8.53 -12.90 5.74
CA LYS A 16 8.59 -11.47 5.41
C LYS A 16 9.33 -10.66 6.47
N VAL A 17 9.07 -10.91 7.76
CA VAL A 17 9.77 -10.23 8.86
C VAL A 17 11.26 -10.55 8.87
N LEU A 18 11.63 -11.82 8.69
CA LEU A 18 13.04 -12.24 8.64
C LEU A 18 13.78 -11.59 7.47
N ARG A 19 13.17 -11.57 6.28
CA ARG A 19 13.73 -10.87 5.12
C ARG A 19 13.92 -9.38 5.40
N ALA A 20 12.90 -8.70 5.93
CA ALA A 20 12.98 -7.27 6.20
C ALA A 20 14.08 -6.90 7.22
N ARG A 21 14.36 -7.79 8.19
CA ARG A 21 15.43 -7.60 9.19
C ARG A 21 16.83 -7.70 8.61
N GLN A 22 17.00 -8.42 7.50
CA GLN A 22 18.30 -8.60 6.84
C GLN A 22 18.64 -7.46 5.88
N LEU A 23 17.66 -6.63 5.49
CA LEU A 23 17.88 -5.50 4.59
C LEU A 23 18.74 -4.43 5.26
N SER A 24 19.76 -3.98 4.53
CA SER A 24 20.46 -2.73 4.80
C SER A 24 19.50 -1.54 4.77
N VAL A 25 19.97 -0.37 5.23
CA VAL A 25 19.16 0.86 5.19
C VAL A 25 18.78 1.23 3.76
N ALA A 26 19.71 1.11 2.81
CA ALA A 26 19.46 1.43 1.41
C ALA A 26 18.41 0.51 0.79
N GLU A 27 18.56 -0.81 0.96
CA GLU A 27 17.62 -1.80 0.45
C GLU A 27 16.23 -1.66 1.07
N ARG A 28 16.16 -1.25 2.35
CA ARG A 28 14.89 -0.98 3.03
C ARG A 28 14.17 0.23 2.45
N LEU A 29 14.92 1.30 2.13
CA LEU A 29 14.36 2.48 1.48
C LEU A 29 13.83 2.13 0.08
N GLU A 30 14.63 1.41 -0.71
CA GLU A 30 14.24 0.93 -2.04
C GLU A 30 12.97 0.07 -1.97
N THR A 31 12.94 -0.92 -1.08
CA THR A 31 11.75 -1.76 -0.86
C THR A 31 10.52 -0.91 -0.47
N GLY A 32 10.71 0.12 0.35
CA GLY A 32 9.63 1.04 0.72
C GLY A 32 9.07 1.81 -0.49
N ILE A 33 9.93 2.23 -1.41
CA ILE A 33 9.54 2.91 -2.65
C ILE A 33 8.78 1.94 -3.56
N GLU A 34 9.27 0.71 -3.75
CA GLU A 34 8.60 -0.31 -4.55
C GLU A 34 7.19 -0.64 -4.03
N LEU A 35 7.06 -0.79 -2.71
CA LEU A 35 5.76 -1.02 -2.06
C LEU A 35 4.82 0.16 -2.27
N PHE A 36 5.33 1.39 -2.18
CA PHE A 36 4.54 2.59 -2.43
C PHE A 36 4.04 2.65 -3.87
N GLU A 37 4.92 2.44 -4.86
CA GLU A 37 4.55 2.45 -6.27
C GLU A 37 3.52 1.36 -6.60
N GLY A 38 3.69 0.14 -6.05
CA GLY A 38 2.72 -0.94 -6.20
C GLY A 38 1.35 -0.59 -5.61
N ALA A 39 1.32 0.00 -4.40
CA ALA A 39 0.08 0.44 -3.76
C ALA A 39 -0.63 1.53 -4.58
N VAL A 40 0.11 2.53 -5.05
CA VAL A 40 -0.42 3.59 -5.89
C VAL A 40 -0.93 3.04 -7.23
N GLY A 41 -0.24 2.07 -7.82
CA GLY A 41 -0.71 1.33 -9.01
C GLY A 41 -2.09 0.72 -8.81
N MET A 42 -2.28 -0.04 -7.72
CA MET A 42 -3.60 -0.61 -7.38
C MET A 42 -4.67 0.46 -7.16
N MET A 43 -4.31 1.60 -6.55
CA MET A 43 -5.24 2.72 -6.40
C MET A 43 -5.66 3.32 -7.75
N ARG A 44 -4.72 3.44 -8.70
CA ARG A 44 -5.03 3.91 -10.06
C ARG A 44 -5.99 2.98 -10.76
N ASP A 45 -5.77 1.67 -10.67
CA ASP A 45 -6.67 0.67 -11.27
C ASP A 45 -8.08 0.76 -10.68
N GLY A 46 -8.16 0.90 -9.35
CA GLY A 46 -9.44 1.13 -8.67
C GLY A 46 -10.12 2.45 -9.10
N ILE A 47 -9.36 3.50 -9.38
CA ILE A 47 -9.89 4.77 -9.89
C ILE A 47 -10.40 4.61 -11.32
N ARG A 48 -9.63 3.97 -12.22
CA ARG A 48 -10.06 3.70 -13.61
C ARG A 48 -11.34 2.88 -13.65
N HIS A 49 -11.46 1.90 -12.77
CA HIS A 49 -12.69 1.12 -12.64
C HIS A 49 -13.90 1.97 -12.21
N GLN A 50 -13.70 2.92 -11.30
CA GLN A 50 -14.76 3.82 -10.82
C GLN A 50 -15.11 4.93 -11.83
N PHE A 51 -14.14 5.36 -12.65
CA PHE A 51 -14.26 6.44 -13.61
C PHE A 51 -13.76 5.98 -14.99
N PRO A 52 -14.53 5.13 -15.71
CA PRO A 52 -14.06 4.48 -16.93
C PRO A 52 -13.82 5.47 -18.10
N ALA A 53 -14.42 6.66 -18.06
CA ALA A 53 -14.20 7.71 -19.04
C ALA A 53 -13.02 8.63 -18.71
N ALA A 54 -12.40 8.48 -17.54
CA ALA A 54 -11.33 9.37 -17.10
C ALA A 54 -10.04 9.14 -17.89
N GLY A 55 -9.43 10.23 -18.33
CA GLY A 55 -8.10 10.21 -18.93
C GLY A 55 -7.00 9.91 -17.92
N PRO A 56 -5.77 9.59 -18.37
CA PRO A 56 -4.63 9.34 -17.49
C PRO A 56 -4.37 10.49 -16.49
N GLU A 57 -4.44 11.74 -16.96
CA GLU A 57 -4.21 12.92 -16.14
C GLU A 57 -5.29 13.11 -15.07
N GLU A 58 -6.55 12.82 -15.41
CA GLU A 58 -7.67 12.88 -14.47
C GLU A 58 -7.57 11.79 -13.40
N VAL A 59 -7.13 10.59 -13.76
CA VAL A 59 -6.84 9.50 -12.82
C VAL A 59 -5.78 9.93 -11.82
N GLU A 60 -4.68 10.55 -12.29
CA GLU A 60 -3.64 11.08 -11.40
C GLU A 60 -4.17 12.19 -10.48
N GLU A 61 -5.02 13.09 -10.98
CA GLU A 61 -5.60 14.15 -10.15
C GLU A 61 -6.56 13.60 -9.09
N ILE A 62 -7.35 12.58 -9.41
CA ILE A 62 -8.19 11.88 -8.43
C ILE A 62 -7.31 11.20 -7.37
N LEU A 63 -6.24 10.53 -7.79
CA LEU A 63 -5.29 9.86 -6.90
C LEU A 63 -4.65 10.85 -5.93
N ARG A 64 -4.09 11.96 -6.43
CA ARG A 64 -3.47 13.01 -5.59
C ARG A 64 -4.44 13.56 -4.57
N ARG A 65 -5.70 13.83 -4.97
CA ARG A 65 -6.74 14.29 -4.04
C ARG A 65 -7.06 13.27 -2.96
N ARG A 66 -7.11 11.98 -3.30
CA ARG A 66 -7.35 10.89 -2.32
C ARG A 66 -6.18 10.77 -1.33
N LEU A 67 -4.94 10.77 -1.80
CA LEU A 67 -3.75 10.74 -0.94
C LEU A 67 -3.67 11.96 -0.02
N LYS A 68 -4.00 13.15 -0.51
CA LYS A 68 -4.08 14.37 0.31
C LYS A 68 -5.12 14.24 1.43
N ARG A 69 -6.30 13.69 1.14
CA ARG A 69 -7.34 13.45 2.16
C ARG A 69 -6.88 12.42 3.19
N LEU A 70 -6.25 11.32 2.77
CA LEU A 70 -5.72 10.32 3.69
C LEU A 70 -4.72 10.94 4.68
N ARG A 71 -3.78 11.75 4.18
CA ARG A 71 -2.83 12.48 5.02
C ARG A 71 -3.53 13.43 6.01
N GLN A 72 -4.54 14.17 5.56
CA GLN A 72 -5.30 15.07 6.45
C GLN A 72 -6.06 14.33 7.55
N VAL A 73 -6.59 13.14 7.26
CA VAL A 73 -7.29 12.31 8.25
C VAL A 73 -6.30 11.73 9.25
N GLU A 74 -5.13 11.30 8.78
CA GLU A 74 -4.02 10.84 9.64
C GLU A 74 -3.51 11.95 10.57
N GLU A 75 -3.22 13.14 10.04
CA GLU A 75 -2.74 14.30 10.81
C GLU A 75 -3.74 14.74 11.90
N ARG A 76 -5.03 14.48 11.68
CA ARG A 76 -6.11 14.74 12.65
C ARG A 76 -6.32 13.60 13.66
N GLY A 77 -5.55 12.52 13.56
CA GLY A 77 -5.67 11.34 14.42
C GLY A 77 -6.94 10.52 14.16
N LEU A 78 -7.65 10.75 13.05
CA LEU A 78 -8.89 10.06 12.68
C LEU A 78 -8.62 8.73 11.97
N PHE A 79 -7.39 8.51 11.53
CA PHE A 79 -6.92 7.27 10.94
C PHE A 79 -5.49 7.02 11.40
N ARG A 80 -5.16 5.76 11.68
CA ARG A 80 -3.80 5.31 11.94
C ARG A 80 -3.55 4.08 11.08
N ALA A 81 -2.54 4.14 10.22
CA ALA A 81 -2.10 2.95 9.52
C ALA A 81 -1.67 1.90 10.59
N VAL A 82 -2.26 0.71 10.50
CA VAL A 82 -1.82 -0.41 11.33
C VAL A 82 -0.49 -0.87 10.73
N ASN A 83 0.61 -0.51 11.38
CA ASN A 83 1.95 -1.04 11.08
C ASN A 83 2.12 -2.43 11.67
#